data_AF-A0A0B8PIX8-F1
#
_entry.id   AF-A0A0B8PIX8-F1
#
_cell.length_a   1.000
_cell.length_b   1.000
_cell.length_c   1.000
_cell.angle_alpha   90.00
_cell.angle_beta   90.00
_cell.angle_gamma   90.00
#
_symmetry.space_group_name_H-M   'P 1'
#
loop_
_entity.id
_entity.type
_entity.pdbx_description
1 polymer ?
#
loop_
_entity_poly.entity_id
_entity_poly.type
_entity_poly.pdbx_seq_one_letter_code
_entity_poly.pdbx_strand_id
1 'polypeptide(L)'
;MTTFWSLWITIITVGTLIGIAIILRWCIKDKMGVPVGDDMGHEYDGIRELNNDLPKWWSYLFIGTFFFAAIYLALYPGLGNYKGLLGWTSSDQTVTSLEESKASIARAQEQKHLNQYAKELGDADAYFGEAFRRLAKTDDGSSLRPIEEIAGNLMHLKLVKVYLTKTVLSATAQMRAVNLASLT
;
A
#
# COMPACT_ATOMS: atom_id res chain seq x y z
N MET A 1 10.68 12.53 10.84
CA MET A 1 11.43 11.77 11.88
C MET A 1 12.81 12.38 12.06
N THR A 2 13.52 12.10 13.16
CA THR A 2 14.89 12.63 13.32
C THR A 2 15.83 12.07 12.24
N THR A 3 16.90 12.80 11.92
CA THR A 3 17.88 12.38 10.91
C THR A 3 18.46 11.01 11.20
N PHE A 4 18.73 10.71 12.48
CA PHE A 4 19.23 9.42 12.92
C PHE A 4 18.30 8.27 12.47
N TRP A 5 17.01 8.32 12.82
CA TRP A 5 16.07 7.27 12.45
C TRP A 5 15.86 7.16 10.95
N SER A 6 15.91 8.28 10.24
CA SER A 6 15.83 8.29 8.77
C SER A 6 17.00 7.54 8.13
N LEU A 7 18.24 7.82 8.58
CA LEU A 7 19.44 7.16 8.07
C LEU A 7 19.47 5.69 8.47
N TRP A 8 19.11 5.36 9.72
CA TRP A 8 19.01 3.99 10.21
C TRP A 8 18.14 3.12 9.31
N ILE A 9 16.90 3.56 9.02
CA ILE A 9 15.97 2.84 8.14
C ILE A 9 16.56 2.73 6.73
N THR A 10 17.06 3.84 6.17
CA THR A 10 17.57 3.86 4.79
C THR A 10 18.74 2.90 4.60
N ILE A 11 19.71 2.92 5.52
CA ILE A 11 20.91 2.08 5.46
C ILE A 11 20.54 0.61 5.59
N ILE A 12 19.66 0.25 6.54
CA ILE A 12 19.25 -1.14 6.72
C ILE A 12 18.47 -1.62 5.50
N THR A 13 17.48 -0.87 5.01
CA THR A 13 16.68 -1.28 3.84
C THR A 13 17.56 -1.48 2.60
N VAL A 14 18.40 -0.50 2.26
CA VAL A 14 19.27 -0.60 1.09
C VAL A 14 20.33 -1.70 1.29
N GLY A 15 20.91 -1.79 2.48
CA GLY A 15 21.87 -2.83 2.83
C GLY A 15 21.28 -4.24 2.73
N THR A 16 20.05 -4.44 3.19
CA THR A 16 19.32 -5.71 3.06
C THR A 16 19.04 -6.04 1.59
N LEU A 17 18.59 -5.08 0.77
CA LEU A 17 18.39 -5.33 -0.67
C LEU A 17 19.70 -5.73 -1.35
N ILE A 18 20.79 -5.03 -1.08
CA ILE A 18 22.12 -5.38 -1.61
C ILE A 18 22.55 -6.77 -1.11
N GLY A 19 22.36 -7.06 0.17
CA GLY A 19 22.68 -8.35 0.78
C GLY A 19 21.93 -9.51 0.13
N ILE A 20 20.62 -9.37 -0.09
CA ILE A 20 19.81 -10.40 -0.78
C ILE A 20 20.26 -10.53 -2.24
N ALA A 21 20.58 -9.43 -2.93
CA ALA A 21 21.09 -9.50 -4.31
C ALA A 21 22.43 -10.24 -4.39
N ILE A 22 23.32 -10.05 -3.40
CA ILE A 22 24.58 -10.79 -3.28
C ILE A 22 24.33 -12.28 -3.01
N ILE A 23 23.43 -12.59 -2.08
CA ILE A 23 23.05 -13.98 -1.76
C ILE A 23 22.45 -14.66 -2.98
N LEU A 24 21.52 -14.02 -3.68
CA LEU A 24 20.92 -14.55 -4.90
C LEU A 24 22.00 -14.85 -5.96
N ARG A 25 22.92 -13.91 -6.18
CA ARG A 25 24.05 -14.12 -7.11
C ARG A 25 24.93 -15.29 -6.71
N TRP A 26 25.09 -15.55 -5.41
CA TRP A 26 25.81 -16.73 -4.92
C TRP A 26 25.00 -18.00 -5.18
N CYS A 27 23.72 -18.04 -4.82
CA CYS A 27 22.85 -19.21 -4.95
C CYS A 27 22.56 -19.61 -6.40
N ILE A 28 22.65 -18.69 -7.37
CA ILE A 28 22.48 -18.99 -8.80
C ILE A 28 23.61 -19.88 -9.34
N LYS A 29 24.78 -19.91 -8.71
CA LYS A 29 25.91 -20.71 -9.17
C LYS A 29 25.98 -22.02 -8.42
N ASP A 30 25.85 -23.13 -9.14
CA ASP A 30 26.19 -24.45 -8.60
C ASP A 30 27.70 -24.52 -8.26
N LYS A 31 27.99 -25.11 -7.10
CA LYS A 31 29.33 -25.33 -6.55
C LYS A 31 29.51 -26.73 -5.98
N MET A 32 28.55 -27.64 -6.20
CA MET A 32 28.49 -28.93 -5.53
C MET A 32 29.35 -30.01 -6.21
N GLY A 33 29.74 -29.80 -7.46
CA GLY A 33 30.58 -30.75 -8.22
C GLY A 33 29.83 -32.02 -8.64
N VAL A 34 28.52 -32.06 -8.44
CA VAL A 34 27.60 -33.11 -8.89
C VAL A 34 26.98 -32.65 -10.22
N PRO A 35 26.81 -33.50 -11.24
CA PRO A 35 26.16 -33.10 -12.49
C PRO A 35 24.70 -32.65 -12.27
N VAL A 36 24.20 -31.79 -13.17
CA VAL A 36 22.81 -31.33 -13.09
C VAL A 36 21.85 -32.50 -13.33
N GLY A 37 20.86 -32.66 -12.45
CA GLY A 37 19.86 -33.72 -12.50
C GLY A 37 20.26 -34.99 -11.73
N ASP A 38 21.50 -35.07 -11.23
CA ASP A 38 21.96 -36.21 -10.43
C ASP A 38 21.61 -36.04 -8.94
N ASP A 39 21.64 -37.17 -8.22
CA ASP A 39 21.36 -37.28 -6.79
C ASP A 39 22.49 -36.70 -5.92
N MET A 40 22.14 -35.98 -4.85
CA MET A 40 23.09 -35.35 -3.93
C MET A 40 23.74 -36.31 -2.90
N GLY A 41 23.44 -37.62 -2.99
CA GLY A 41 24.08 -38.68 -2.23
C GLY A 41 23.57 -38.87 -0.80
N HIS A 42 22.56 -38.10 -0.39
CA HIS A 42 21.95 -38.18 0.94
C HIS A 42 20.45 -38.47 0.81
N GLU A 43 19.95 -39.33 1.70
CA GLU A 43 18.54 -39.69 1.78
C GLU A 43 18.00 -39.33 3.16
N TYR A 44 16.87 -38.63 3.16
CA TYR A 44 16.17 -38.20 4.37
C TYR A 44 14.74 -38.74 4.30
N ASP A 45 14.44 -39.75 5.12
CA ASP A 45 13.08 -40.32 5.23
C ASP A 45 12.49 -40.77 3.86
N GLY A 46 13.31 -41.48 3.07
CA GLY A 46 12.92 -41.91 1.72
C GLY A 46 12.88 -40.82 0.65
N ILE A 47 13.17 -39.56 1.00
CA ILE A 47 13.27 -38.44 0.07
C ILE A 47 14.74 -38.18 -0.26
N ARG A 48 15.02 -37.93 -1.54
CA ARG A 48 16.34 -37.56 -2.04
C ARG A 48 16.29 -36.23 -2.76
N GLU A 49 17.41 -35.50 -2.70
CA GLU A 49 17.54 -34.19 -3.31
C GLU A 49 18.33 -34.31 -4.62
N LEU A 50 17.80 -33.72 -5.69
CA LEU A 50 18.45 -33.65 -6.99
C LEU A 50 19.21 -32.33 -7.12
N ASN A 51 20.38 -32.37 -7.76
CA ASN A 51 21.12 -31.16 -8.11
C ASN A 51 20.51 -30.48 -9.34
N ASN A 52 19.44 -29.72 -9.16
CA ASN A 52 18.84 -28.94 -10.24
C ASN A 52 19.18 -27.46 -10.12
N ASP A 53 19.55 -26.85 -11.25
CA ASP A 53 19.64 -25.41 -11.35
C ASP A 53 18.29 -24.75 -11.06
N LEU A 54 18.33 -23.52 -10.55
CA LEU A 54 17.11 -22.74 -10.36
C LEU A 54 16.43 -22.48 -11.71
N PRO A 55 15.10 -22.60 -11.81
CA PRO A 55 14.38 -22.29 -13.03
C PRO A 55 14.68 -20.85 -13.48
N LYS A 56 15.11 -20.67 -14.74
CA LYS A 56 15.54 -19.36 -15.26
C LYS A 56 14.46 -18.28 -15.12
N TRP A 57 13.20 -18.64 -15.37
CA TRP A 57 12.06 -17.73 -15.22
C TRP A 57 11.90 -17.24 -13.78
N TRP A 58 12.14 -18.11 -12.79
CA TRP A 58 12.07 -17.77 -11.38
C TRP A 58 13.18 -16.79 -11.01
N SER A 59 14.41 -17.03 -11.47
CA SER A 59 15.53 -16.11 -11.24
C SER A 59 15.31 -14.75 -11.89
N TYR A 60 14.76 -14.71 -13.11
CA TYR A 60 14.40 -13.46 -13.78
C TYR A 60 13.32 -12.69 -13.03
N LEU A 61 12.27 -13.38 -12.56
CA LEU A 61 11.23 -12.75 -11.74
C LEU A 61 11.81 -12.20 -10.44
N PHE A 62 12.64 -12.98 -9.74
CA PHE A 62 13.29 -12.53 -8.51
C PHE A 62 14.12 -11.26 -8.77
N ILE A 63 14.95 -11.26 -9.82
CA ILE A 63 15.73 -10.08 -10.24
C ILE A 63 14.79 -8.91 -10.59
N GLY A 64 13.68 -9.17 -11.26
CA GLY A 64 12.64 -8.18 -11.56
C GLY A 64 12.11 -7.47 -10.32
N THR A 65 11.91 -8.19 -9.21
CA THR A 65 11.44 -7.58 -7.95
C THR A 65 12.45 -6.58 -7.37
N PHE A 66 13.75 -6.74 -7.60
CA PHE A 66 14.75 -5.73 -7.21
C PHE A 66 14.62 -4.44 -8.01
N PHE A 67 14.42 -4.54 -9.32
CA PHE A 67 14.18 -3.38 -10.16
C PHE A 67 12.88 -2.68 -9.75
N PHE A 68 11.81 -3.44 -9.53
CA PHE A 68 10.56 -2.91 -9.02
C PHE A 68 10.75 -2.21 -7.68
N ALA A 69 11.44 -2.82 -6.72
CA ALA A 69 11.71 -2.22 -5.41
C ALA A 69 12.52 -0.92 -5.52
N ALA A 70 13.56 -0.89 -6.37
CA ALA A 70 14.36 0.31 -6.59
C ALA A 70 13.52 1.45 -7.19
N ILE A 71 12.70 1.15 -8.20
CA ILE A 71 11.80 2.13 -8.82
C ILE A 71 10.76 2.60 -7.79
N TYR A 72 10.15 1.68 -7.06
CA TYR A 72 9.13 2.00 -6.07
C TYR A 72 9.67 2.91 -4.95
N LEU A 73 10.84 2.58 -4.40
CA LEU A 73 11.50 3.39 -3.37
C LEU A 73 12.00 4.75 -3.88
N ALA A 74 12.22 4.90 -5.19
CA ALA A 74 12.49 6.20 -5.80
C ALA A 74 11.21 7.02 -5.97
N LEU A 75 10.09 6.40 -6.38
CA LEU A 75 8.85 7.11 -6.67
C LEU A 75 8.05 7.49 -5.40
N TYR A 76 8.02 6.59 -4.42
CA TYR A 76 7.18 6.69 -3.22
C TYR A 76 7.99 6.92 -1.95
N PRO A 77 7.37 7.49 -0.89
CA PRO A 77 8.00 7.56 0.41
C PRO A 77 8.25 6.15 0.97
N GLY A 78 9.45 5.91 1.48
CA GLY A 78 9.84 4.61 2.03
C GLY A 78 11.24 4.59 2.65
N LEU A 79 12.15 5.43 2.16
CA LEU A 79 13.51 5.59 2.70
C LEU A 79 13.59 6.71 3.74
N GLY A 80 13.11 6.45 4.94
CA GLY A 80 13.11 7.42 6.03
C GLY A 80 12.36 8.70 5.65
N ASN A 81 13.01 9.87 5.75
CA ASN A 81 12.42 11.17 5.42
C ASN A 81 12.32 11.44 3.90
N TYR A 82 12.82 10.54 3.04
CA TYR A 82 12.70 10.69 1.59
C TYR A 82 11.22 10.62 1.17
N LYS A 83 10.75 11.66 0.47
CA LYS A 83 9.34 11.81 0.06
C LYS A 83 8.99 11.13 -1.25
N GLY A 84 9.97 10.54 -1.93
CA GLY A 84 9.80 10.04 -3.29
C GLY A 84 9.76 11.17 -4.32
N LEU A 85 9.97 10.81 -5.59
CA LEU A 85 9.90 11.75 -6.72
C LEU A 85 8.48 12.24 -7.02
N LEU A 86 7.46 11.43 -6.71
CA LEU A 86 6.06 11.80 -6.96
C LEU A 86 5.51 12.74 -5.87
N GLY A 87 6.19 12.86 -4.74
CA GLY A 87 5.66 13.59 -3.58
C GLY A 87 4.32 13.03 -3.10
N TRP A 88 4.07 11.74 -3.28
CA TRP A 88 2.82 11.10 -2.85
C TRP A 88 2.79 10.90 -1.34
N THR A 89 1.61 11.07 -0.72
CA THR A 89 1.37 10.74 0.68
C THR A 89 0.03 10.03 0.86
N SER A 90 -0.04 9.06 1.78
CA SER A 90 -1.31 8.38 2.11
C SER A 90 -2.28 9.33 2.79
N SER A 91 -1.78 10.13 3.73
CA SER A 91 -2.51 11.12 4.51
C SER A 91 -1.52 12.05 5.20
N ASP A 92 -2.02 13.16 5.75
CA ASP A 92 -1.20 14.00 6.63
C ASP A 92 -1.12 13.36 8.01
N GLN A 93 0.05 12.81 8.34
CA GLN A 93 0.30 12.13 9.61
C GLN A 93 0.54 13.08 10.78
N THR A 94 0.61 14.39 10.55
CA THR A 94 0.87 15.40 11.59
C THR A 94 -0.39 15.98 12.21
N VAL A 95 -1.53 15.77 11.56
CA VAL A 95 -2.83 16.28 11.97
C VAL A 95 -3.35 15.50 13.17
N THR A 96 -3.76 16.20 14.23
CA THR A 96 -4.32 15.58 15.44
C THR A 96 -5.74 16.05 15.75
N SER A 97 -6.23 17.08 15.04
CA SER A 97 -7.58 17.62 15.20
C SER A 97 -8.36 17.67 13.89
N LEU A 98 -9.69 17.72 14.00
CA LEU A 98 -10.58 17.80 12.83
C LEU A 98 -10.37 19.10 12.02
N GLU A 99 -10.13 20.22 12.70
CA GLU A 99 -9.92 21.51 12.04
C GLU A 99 -8.59 21.54 11.27
N GLU A 100 -7.51 21.00 11.85
CA GLU A 100 -6.23 20.83 11.15
C GLU A 100 -6.36 19.89 9.96
N SER A 101 -7.18 18.84 10.06
CA SER A 101 -7.44 17.91 8.97
C SER A 101 -8.08 18.61 7.78
N LYS A 102 -9.16 19.36 8.02
CA LYS A 102 -9.83 20.17 6.99
C LYS A 102 -8.86 21.16 6.35
N ALA A 103 -8.07 21.85 7.15
CA ALA A 103 -7.07 22.80 6.65
C ALA A 103 -5.96 22.10 5.83
N SER A 104 -5.52 20.91 6.24
CA SER A 104 -4.52 20.12 5.51
C SER A 104 -5.06 19.63 4.17
N ILE A 105 -6.31 19.16 4.13
CA ILE A 105 -7.00 18.76 2.89
C ILE A 105 -7.10 19.95 1.92
N ALA A 106 -7.53 21.11 2.41
CA ALA A 106 -7.63 22.33 1.60
C ALA A 106 -6.27 22.73 1.01
N ARG A 107 -5.21 22.76 1.85
CA ARG A 107 -3.85 23.04 1.38
C ARG A 107 -3.37 22.03 0.35
N ALA A 108 -3.64 20.74 0.54
CA ALA A 108 -3.26 19.70 -0.41
C ALA A 108 -3.94 19.90 -1.77
N GLN A 109 -5.21 20.32 -1.78
CA GLN A 109 -5.93 20.64 -3.02
C GLN A 109 -5.37 21.88 -3.71
N GLU A 110 -5.11 22.96 -2.97
CA GLU A 110 -4.51 24.20 -3.51
C GLU A 110 -3.12 23.95 -4.11
N GLN A 111 -2.28 23.20 -3.40
CA GLN A 111 -0.91 22.91 -3.80
C GLN A 111 -0.81 21.77 -4.83
N LYS A 112 -1.94 21.19 -5.24
CA LYS A 112 -2.00 19.99 -6.11
C LYS A 112 -1.12 18.85 -5.59
N HIS A 113 -1.03 18.71 -4.28
CA HIS A 113 -0.27 17.67 -3.64
C HIS A 113 -1.00 16.33 -3.77
N LEU A 114 -0.28 15.26 -4.09
CA LEU A 114 -0.83 13.92 -4.25
C LEU A 114 -1.10 13.27 -2.88
N ASN A 115 -2.14 13.75 -2.21
CA ASN A 115 -2.62 13.21 -0.94
C ASN A 115 -3.82 12.29 -1.18
N GLN A 116 -3.64 11.00 -0.93
CA GLN A 116 -4.65 9.98 -1.21
C GLN A 116 -5.94 10.21 -0.38
N TYR A 117 -5.80 10.49 0.91
CA TYR A 117 -6.92 10.75 1.80
C TYR A 117 -7.77 11.95 1.37
N ALA A 118 -7.13 13.07 1.03
CA ALA A 118 -7.82 14.27 0.55
C ALA A 118 -8.59 14.00 -0.75
N LYS A 119 -8.01 13.22 -1.67
CA LYS A 119 -8.67 12.81 -2.91
C LYS A 119 -9.90 11.94 -2.63
N GLU A 120 -9.76 10.93 -1.78
CA GLU A 120 -10.87 10.03 -1.44
C GLU A 120 -12.02 10.73 -0.75
N LEU A 121 -11.73 11.68 0.15
CA LEU A 121 -12.75 12.51 0.77
C LEU A 121 -13.49 13.38 -0.25
N GLY A 122 -12.77 13.97 -1.21
CA GLY A 122 -13.38 14.73 -2.30
C GLY A 122 -14.27 13.85 -3.18
N ASP A 123 -13.78 12.68 -3.58
CA ASP A 123 -14.56 11.70 -4.36
C ASP A 123 -15.80 11.26 -3.57
N ALA A 124 -15.67 10.98 -2.27
CA ALA A 124 -16.77 10.61 -1.38
C ALA A 124 -17.85 11.69 -1.25
N ASP A 125 -17.48 12.96 -1.01
CA ASP A 125 -18.45 14.06 -0.92
C ASP A 125 -19.15 14.30 -2.26
N ALA A 126 -18.42 14.18 -3.38
CA ALA A 126 -19.00 14.31 -4.72
C ALA A 126 -20.07 13.23 -4.99
N TYR A 127 -19.83 11.97 -4.60
CA TYR A 127 -20.77 10.88 -4.84
C TYR A 127 -21.91 10.79 -3.82
N PHE A 128 -21.64 11.07 -2.55
CA PHE A 128 -22.58 10.78 -1.46
C PHE A 128 -23.02 12.00 -0.66
N GLY A 129 -22.30 13.12 -0.77
CA GLY A 129 -22.50 14.30 0.07
C GLY A 129 -23.92 14.85 -0.03
N GLU A 130 -24.48 14.96 -1.24
CA GLU A 130 -25.85 15.44 -1.40
C GLU A 130 -26.89 14.49 -0.78
N ALA A 131 -26.73 13.18 -0.96
CA ALA A 131 -27.63 12.19 -0.38
C ALA A 131 -27.59 12.24 1.16
N PHE A 132 -26.39 12.34 1.75
CA PHE A 132 -26.25 12.51 3.20
C PHE A 132 -26.83 13.83 3.68
N ARG A 133 -26.59 14.96 2.98
CA ARG A 133 -27.16 16.27 3.31
C ARG A 133 -28.69 16.27 3.29
N ARG A 134 -29.30 15.60 2.31
CA ARG A 134 -30.76 15.44 2.22
C ARG A 134 -31.32 14.61 3.37
N LEU A 135 -30.68 13.49 3.68
CA LEU A 135 -31.13 12.59 4.76
C LEU A 135 -30.90 13.16 6.16
N ALA A 136 -29.92 14.06 6.32
CA ALA A 136 -29.62 14.71 7.59
C ALA A 136 -30.58 15.87 7.92
N LYS A 137 -31.30 16.43 6.95
CA LYS A 137 -32.20 17.57 7.17
C LYS A 137 -33.66 17.14 7.37
N THR A 138 -34.40 17.93 8.15
CA THR A 138 -35.86 17.81 8.29
C THR A 138 -36.58 18.05 6.96
N ASP A 139 -37.84 17.61 6.82
CA ASP A 139 -38.60 17.67 5.55
C ASP A 139 -38.82 19.11 5.04
N ASP A 140 -38.75 20.09 5.95
CA ASP A 140 -38.78 21.53 5.67
C ASP A 140 -37.42 22.11 5.24
N GLY A 141 -36.35 21.31 5.28
CA GLY A 141 -34.98 21.67 4.91
C GLY A 141 -34.28 22.66 5.86
N SER A 142 -34.94 23.05 6.95
CA SER A 142 -34.53 24.18 7.82
C SER A 142 -33.53 23.76 8.91
N SER A 143 -33.65 22.54 9.44
CA SER A 143 -32.86 22.04 10.57
C SER A 143 -32.31 20.63 10.33
N LEU A 144 -31.35 20.20 11.14
CA LEU A 144 -30.84 18.82 11.13
C LEU A 144 -31.78 17.93 11.95
N ARG A 145 -32.08 16.73 11.44
CA ARG A 145 -32.84 15.72 12.19
C ARG A 145 -32.05 15.25 13.41
N PRO A 146 -32.72 14.88 14.51
CA PRO A 146 -32.10 14.18 15.63
C PRO A 146 -31.40 12.89 15.19
N ILE A 147 -30.32 12.51 15.87
CA ILE A 147 -29.51 11.33 15.52
C ILE A 147 -30.34 10.04 15.60
N GLU A 148 -31.29 9.98 16.53
CA GLU A 148 -32.18 8.84 16.75
C GLU A 148 -33.05 8.58 15.52
N GLU A 149 -33.56 9.64 14.89
CA GLU A 149 -34.39 9.55 13.69
C GLU A 149 -33.57 9.17 12.46
N ILE A 150 -32.36 9.71 12.34
CA ILE A 150 -31.41 9.37 11.27
C ILE A 150 -31.01 7.89 11.36
N ALA A 151 -30.72 7.40 12.57
CA ALA A 151 -30.32 6.02 12.81
C ALA A 151 -31.48 5.02 12.56
N GLY A 152 -32.72 5.43 12.83
CA GLY A 152 -33.92 4.62 12.54
C GLY A 152 -34.29 4.55 11.05
N ASN A 153 -33.71 5.41 10.20
CA ASN A 153 -34.05 5.48 8.79
C ASN A 153 -33.34 4.38 7.98
N LEU A 154 -34.13 3.43 7.45
CA LEU A 154 -33.62 2.31 6.65
C LEU A 154 -32.84 2.76 5.40
N MET A 155 -33.23 3.87 4.77
CA MET A 155 -32.53 4.42 3.60
C MET A 155 -31.17 5.00 3.99
N HIS A 156 -31.08 5.65 5.15
CA HIS A 156 -29.80 6.12 5.69
C HIS A 156 -28.87 4.95 5.99
N LEU A 157 -29.37 3.89 6.64
CA LEU A 157 -28.59 2.68 6.92
C LEU A 157 -28.09 1.99 5.64
N LYS A 158 -28.93 1.89 4.60
CA LYS A 158 -28.53 1.34 3.28
C LYS A 158 -27.43 2.20 2.64
N LEU A 159 -27.57 3.52 2.68
CA LEU A 159 -26.59 4.44 2.12
C LEU A 159 -25.25 4.35 2.86
N VAL A 160 -25.26 4.35 4.21
CA VAL A 160 -24.06 4.15 5.03
C VAL A 160 -23.40 2.80 4.72
N LYS A 161 -24.19 1.73 4.56
CA LYS A 161 -23.67 0.41 4.19
C LYS A 161 -22.97 0.45 2.82
N VAL A 162 -23.58 1.11 1.83
CA VAL A 162 -22.96 1.27 0.48
C VAL A 162 -21.70 2.13 0.56
N TYR A 163 -21.74 3.23 1.32
CA TYR A 163 -20.59 4.10 1.55
C TYR A 163 -19.42 3.33 2.16
N LEU A 164 -19.65 2.66 3.29
CA LEU A 164 -18.64 1.85 3.96
C LEU A 164 -18.12 0.74 3.04
N THR A 165 -19.01 0.07 2.31
CA THR A 165 -18.60 -1.00 1.39
C THR A 165 -17.70 -0.45 0.28
N LYS A 166 -18.01 0.70 -0.32
CA LYS A 166 -17.17 1.32 -1.36
C LYS A 166 -15.86 1.87 -0.81
N THR A 167 -15.87 2.54 0.34
CA THR A 167 -14.65 3.10 0.94
C THR A 167 -13.73 2.00 1.45
N VAL A 168 -14.27 0.96 2.08
CA VAL A 168 -13.50 -0.23 2.50
C VAL A 168 -13.02 -1.02 1.29
N LEU A 169 -13.84 -1.17 0.24
CA LEU A 169 -13.40 -1.78 -1.03
C LEU A 169 -12.33 -0.94 -1.73
N SER A 170 -12.35 0.38 -1.66
CA SER A 170 -11.29 1.24 -2.20
C SER A 170 -9.98 1.03 -1.45
N ALA A 171 -10.02 1.05 -0.11
CA ALA A 171 -8.86 0.78 0.72
C ALA A 171 -8.29 -0.64 0.50
N THR A 172 -9.16 -1.65 0.34
CA THR A 172 -8.73 -3.02 0.02
C THR A 172 -8.33 -3.21 -1.43
N ALA A 173 -8.92 -2.50 -2.39
CA ALA A 173 -8.53 -2.50 -3.79
C ALA A 173 -7.17 -1.82 -3.99
N GLN A 174 -6.83 -0.80 -3.20
CA GLN A 174 -5.50 -0.19 -3.19
C GLN A 174 -4.46 -1.12 -2.59
N MET A 175 -4.76 -1.77 -1.46
CA MET A 175 -3.91 -2.85 -0.94
C MET A 175 -3.76 -3.98 -1.95
N ARG A 176 -4.83 -4.36 -2.67
CA ARG A 176 -4.79 -5.38 -3.72
C ARG A 176 -4.08 -4.93 -5.00
N ALA A 177 -4.14 -3.66 -5.39
CA ALA A 177 -3.45 -3.15 -6.58
C ALA A 177 -1.93 -3.14 -6.35
N VAL A 178 -1.49 -2.82 -5.13
CA VAL A 178 -0.09 -3.02 -4.71
C VAL A 178 0.27 -4.51 -4.70
N ASN A 179 -0.63 -5.38 -4.23
CA ASN A 179 -0.39 -6.83 -4.17
C ASN A 179 -0.47 -7.55 -5.55
N LEU A 180 -1.26 -7.04 -6.48
CA LEU A 180 -1.40 -7.54 -7.86
C LEU A 180 -0.22 -7.09 -8.72
N ALA A 181 0.30 -5.88 -8.49
CA ALA A 181 1.57 -5.44 -9.09
C ALA A 181 2.79 -6.23 -8.56
N SER A 182 2.65 -6.94 -7.44
CA SER A 182 3.67 -7.89 -6.93
C SER A 182 3.44 -9.35 -7.34
N LEU A 183 2.37 -9.65 -8.10
CA LEU A 183 2.03 -11.00 -8.58
C LEU A 183 2.03 -11.13 -10.12
N THR A 184 2.54 -10.11 -10.83
CA THR A 184 2.81 -10.12 -12.27
C THR A 184 4.22 -9.63 -12.52
#